data_AF-A0A847VHH6-F1
#
_entry.id   AF-A0A847VHH6-F1
#
_cell.length_a   1.000
_cell.length_b   1.000
_cell.length_c   1.000
_cell.angle_alpha   90.00
_cell.angle_beta   90.00
_cell.angle_gamma   90.00
#
_symmetry.space_group_name_H-M   'P 1'
#
loop_
_entity.id
_entity.type
_entity.pdbx_description
1 polymer ?
#
loop_
_entity_poly.entity_id
_entity_poly.type
_entity_poly.pdbx_seq_one_letter_code
_entity_poly.pdbx_strand_id
1 'polypeptide(L)'
;MRIAAARAGFVVERVFFDMDEVTLIASEQYLKDIAMFGARSYFTSRDDCEITPAQVAEFRTLAATLNAEERADCAAFLLRPA
;
A
#
# COMPACT_ATOMS: atom_id res chain seq x y z
N MET A 1 3.77 -11.02 -11.85
CA MET A 1 4.69 -12.09 -11.39
C MET A 1 4.42 -13.48 -11.95
N ARG A 2 3.17 -13.95 -12.07
CA ARG A 2 2.88 -15.32 -12.57
C ARG A 2 3.56 -15.69 -13.90
N ILE A 3 3.59 -14.78 -14.87
CA ILE A 3 4.27 -15.00 -16.16
C ILE A 3 5.79 -15.17 -15.98
N ALA A 4 6.42 -14.33 -15.16
CA ALA A 4 7.85 -14.38 -14.91
C ALA A 4 8.24 -15.66 -14.15
N ALA A 5 7.46 -16.04 -13.13
CA ALA A 5 7.65 -17.26 -12.37
C ALA A 5 7.55 -18.51 -13.27
N ALA A 6 6.51 -18.60 -14.09
CA ALA A 6 6.30 -19.72 -15.01
C ALA A 6 7.46 -19.87 -16.00
N ARG A 7 7.95 -18.75 -16.56
CA ARG A 7 9.11 -18.77 -17.48
C ARG A 7 10.41 -19.21 -16.81
N ALA A 8 10.50 -19.09 -15.49
CA ALA A 8 11.65 -19.50 -14.71
C ALA A 8 11.52 -20.93 -14.11
N GLY A 9 10.45 -21.66 -14.41
CA GLY A 9 10.22 -23.00 -13.87
C GLY A 9 9.63 -23.04 -12.45
N PHE A 10 8.93 -21.98 -12.06
CA PHE A 10 8.26 -21.87 -10.75
C PHE A 10 6.76 -21.65 -10.89
N VAL A 11 6.02 -22.02 -9.83
CA VAL A 11 4.60 -21.68 -9.64
C VAL A 11 4.50 -20.71 -8.46
N VAL A 12 3.65 -19.69 -8.60
CA VAL A 12 3.28 -18.80 -7.49
C VAL A 12 2.29 -19.56 -6.61
N GLU A 13 2.73 -19.97 -5.44
CA GLU A 13 1.92 -20.71 -4.47
C GLU A 13 0.98 -19.77 -3.70
N ARG A 14 1.49 -18.62 -3.28
CA ARG A 14 0.75 -17.63 -2.50
C ARG A 14 1.21 -16.22 -2.81
N VAL A 15 0.30 -15.27 -2.73
CA VAL A 15 0.58 -13.82 -2.75
C VAL A 15 0.18 -13.25 -1.40
N PHE A 16 1.00 -12.36 -0.87
CA PHE A 16 0.75 -11.64 0.37
C PHE A 16 0.49 -10.18 0.05
N PHE A 17 -0.66 -9.69 0.53
CA PHE A 17 -1.10 -8.32 0.42
C PHE A 17 -1.05 -7.72 1.82
N ASP A 18 -0.26 -6.66 1.99
CA ASP A 18 0.03 -6.06 3.30
C ASP A 18 0.25 -4.55 3.17
N MET A 19 -0.74 -3.88 2.59
CA MET A 19 -0.82 -2.43 2.58
C MET A 19 -1.28 -1.90 3.95
N ASP A 20 -0.77 -0.75 4.35
CA ASP A 20 -1.24 0.00 5.52
C ASP A 20 -1.79 1.38 5.12
N GLU A 21 -2.16 2.20 6.10
CA GLU A 21 -2.65 3.56 5.84
C GLU A 21 -1.61 4.47 5.15
N VAL A 22 -0.30 4.17 5.22
CA VAL A 22 0.77 5.04 4.70
C VAL A 22 0.64 5.19 3.20
N THR A 23 0.33 4.10 2.49
CA THR A 23 0.16 4.12 1.03
C THR A 23 -1.01 5.02 0.61
N LEU A 24 -2.10 5.00 1.37
CA LEU A 24 -3.29 5.83 1.11
C LEU A 24 -3.02 7.31 1.46
N ILE A 25 -2.39 7.57 2.60
CA ILE A 25 -1.95 8.92 3.01
C ILE A 25 -1.05 9.52 1.93
N ALA A 26 -0.04 8.77 1.48
CA ALA A 26 0.88 9.24 0.44
C ALA A 26 0.13 9.53 -0.87
N SER A 27 -0.82 8.67 -1.26
CA SER A 27 -1.64 8.86 -2.46
C SER A 27 -2.47 10.14 -2.40
N GLU A 28 -3.15 10.40 -1.28
CA GLU A 28 -3.94 11.63 -1.06
C GLU A 28 -3.07 12.89 -1.08
N GLN A 29 -1.85 12.82 -0.53
CA GLN A 29 -0.91 13.92 -0.62
C GLN A 29 -0.46 14.19 -2.06
N TYR A 30 -0.18 13.14 -2.84
CA TYR A 30 0.22 13.30 -4.24
C TYR A 30 -0.89 13.90 -5.12
N LEU A 31 -2.16 13.61 -4.84
CA LEU A 31 -3.30 14.29 -5.49
C LEU A 31 -3.30 15.81 -5.26
N LYS A 32 -2.63 16.28 -4.20
CA LYS A 32 -2.50 17.69 -3.82
C LYS A 32 -1.12 18.28 -4.12
N ASP A 33 -0.30 17.57 -4.90
CA ASP A 33 1.09 17.96 -5.20
C ASP A 33 1.98 18.09 -3.95
N ILE A 34 1.68 17.30 -2.90
CA ILE A 34 2.46 17.23 -1.68
C ILE A 34 3.31 15.97 -1.71
N ALA A 35 4.63 16.13 -1.75
CA ALA A 35 5.55 15.00 -1.67
C ALA A 35 5.45 14.27 -0.32
N MET A 36 5.77 12.97 -0.28
CA MET A 36 5.71 12.15 0.94
C MET A 36 6.40 12.81 2.15
N PHE A 37 7.57 13.40 1.94
CA PHE A 37 8.31 14.13 2.98
C PHE A 37 8.42 15.64 2.70
N GLY A 38 7.44 16.21 1.98
CA GLY A 38 7.35 17.65 1.78
C GLY A 38 6.92 18.38 3.06
N ALA A 39 7.23 19.68 3.18
CA ALA A 39 7.04 20.44 4.42
C ALA A 39 5.60 20.45 4.99
N ARG A 40 4.58 20.24 4.14
CA ARG A 40 3.15 20.17 4.52
C ARG A 40 2.62 18.73 4.58
N SER A 41 3.51 17.74 4.55
CA SER A 41 3.10 16.34 4.56
C SER A 41 2.75 15.87 5.96
N TYR A 42 1.81 14.93 6.05
CA TYR A 42 1.44 14.22 7.27
C TYR A 42 2.64 13.62 8.00
N PHE A 43 3.67 13.21 7.26
CA PHE A 43 4.85 12.54 7.80
C PHE A 43 5.88 13.49 8.41
N THR A 44 5.85 14.78 8.06
CA THR A 44 6.82 15.78 8.54
C THR A 44 6.19 16.90 9.37
N SER A 45 4.91 17.21 9.12
CA SER A 45 4.16 18.25 9.84
C SER A 45 2.71 17.82 10.01
N ARG A 46 2.40 17.16 11.12
CA ARG A 46 1.03 16.70 11.43
C ARG A 46 0.05 17.85 11.65
N ASP A 47 0.54 18.98 12.17
CA ASP A 47 -0.30 20.12 12.52
C ASP A 47 -0.64 21.01 11.31
N ASP A 48 0.18 20.96 10.25
CA ASP A 48 -0.01 21.73 9.00
C ASP A 48 -0.48 20.84 7.83
N CYS A 49 -0.82 19.57 8.13
CA CYS A 49 -1.35 18.63 7.18
C CYS A 49 -2.89 18.63 7.21
N GLU A 50 -3.51 18.58 6.03
CA GLU A 50 -4.97 18.50 5.89
C GLU A 50 -5.54 17.11 6.20
N ILE A 51 -4.68 16.11 6.46
CA ILE A 51 -5.12 14.75 6.80
C ILE A 51 -5.45 14.67 8.28
N THR A 52 -6.72 14.39 8.56
CA THR A 52 -7.26 14.31 9.92
C THR A 52 -7.08 12.91 10.54
N PRO A 53 -7.11 12.79 11.88
CA PRO A 53 -7.11 11.48 12.55
C PRO A 53 -8.26 10.57 12.12
N ALA A 54 -9.43 11.13 11.79
CA ALA A 54 -10.58 10.37 11.30
C ALA A 54 -10.28 9.73 9.92
N GLN A 55 -9.70 10.50 8.99
CA GLN A 55 -9.27 9.98 7.69
C GLN A 55 -8.21 8.89 7.83
N VAL A 56 -7.26 9.02 8.76
CA VAL A 56 -6.26 7.97 9.03
C VAL A 56 -6.95 6.67 9.48
N ALA A 57 -7.98 6.76 10.32
CA ALA A 57 -8.74 5.58 10.74
C ALA A 57 -9.54 4.95 9.58
N GLU A 58 -10.11 5.78 8.69
CA GLU A 58 -10.76 5.31 7.46
C GLU A 58 -9.77 4.60 6.53
N PHE A 59 -8.59 5.18 6.32
CA PHE A 59 -7.52 4.57 5.51
C PHE A 59 -7.04 3.25 6.08
N ARG A 60 -6.88 3.14 7.40
CA ARG A 60 -6.52 1.87 8.03
C ARG A 60 -7.57 0.80 7.80
N THR A 61 -8.84 1.16 7.93
CA THR A 61 -9.96 0.25 7.66
C THR A 61 -9.95 -0.18 6.19
N LEU A 62 -9.78 0.77 5.28
CA LEU A 62 -9.75 0.50 3.84
C LEU A 62 -8.56 -0.40 3.46
N ALA A 63 -7.36 -0.14 3.98
CA ALA A 63 -6.18 -0.97 3.73
C ALA A 63 -6.40 -2.42 4.20
N ALA A 64 -6.98 -2.61 5.39
CA ALA A 64 -7.33 -3.94 5.88
C ALA A 64 -8.35 -4.66 4.97
N THR A 65 -9.37 -3.95 4.49
CA THR A 65 -10.33 -4.49 3.52
C THR A 65 -9.65 -4.87 2.20
N LEU A 66 -8.81 -4.00 1.65
CA LEU A 66 -8.11 -4.27 0.39
C LEU A 66 -7.12 -5.44 0.48
N ASN A 67 -6.43 -5.59 1.62
CA ASN A 67 -5.58 -6.75 1.87
C ASN A 67 -6.41 -8.05 1.92
N ALA A 68 -7.54 -8.04 2.63
CA ALA A 68 -8.42 -9.19 2.75
C ALA A 68 -9.07 -9.59 1.42
N GLU A 69 -9.34 -8.62 0.54
CA GLU A 69 -9.90 -8.84 -0.79
C GLU A 69 -8.84 -9.13 -1.86
N GLU A 70 -7.55 -9.22 -1.50
CA GLU A 70 -6.44 -9.40 -2.46
C GLU A 70 -6.37 -8.29 -3.54
N ARG A 71 -6.78 -7.08 -3.16
CA ARG A 71 -6.86 -5.89 -4.04
C ARG A 71 -5.86 -4.80 -3.69
N ALA A 72 -5.11 -4.96 -2.61
CA ALA A 72 -4.00 -4.09 -2.26
C ALA A 72 -2.75 -4.40 -3.10
N ASP A 73 -1.67 -3.65 -2.84
CA ASP A 73 -0.38 -3.92 -3.44
C ASP A 73 0.22 -5.23 -2.91
N CYS A 74 0.86 -5.97 -3.82
CA CYS A 74 1.57 -7.20 -3.48
C CYS A 74 2.84 -6.83 -2.69
N ALA A 75 2.89 -7.26 -1.43
CA ALA A 75 4.08 -7.11 -0.59
C ALA A 75 5.09 -8.23 -0.84
N ALA A 76 4.61 -9.47 -0.97
CA ALA A 76 5.46 -10.64 -1.20
C ALA A 76 4.70 -11.76 -1.93
N PHE A 77 5.45 -12.74 -2.44
CA PHE A 77 4.88 -13.96 -3.00
C PHE A 77 5.79 -15.15 -2.71
N LEU A 78 5.19 -16.32 -2.50
CA LEU A 78 5.89 -17.58 -2.32
C LEU A 78 5.97 -18.30 -3.67
N LEU A 79 7.18 -18.71 -4.04
CA LEU A 79 7.44 -19.55 -5.20
C LEU A 79 7.79 -20.96 -4.74
N ARG A 80 7.30 -21.95 -5.49
CA ARG A 80 7.77 -23.33 -5.42
C ARG A 80 8.18 -23.83 -6.80
N PRO A 81 9.12 -24.78 -6.91
CA PRO A 81 9.43 -25.43 -8.18
C PRO A 81 8.14 -25.96 -8.83
N ALA A 82 8.06 -25.82 -10.16
CA ALA A 82 6.94 -26.33 -10.95
C ALA A 82 6.89 -27.86 -10.93
#